data_AF-A0A0P9I4Z0-F1
#
_entry.id   AF-A0A0P9I4Z0-F1
#
_cell.length_a   1.000
_cell.length_b   1.000
_cell.length_c   1.000
_cell.angle_alpha   90.00
_cell.angle_beta   90.00
_cell.angle_gamma   90.00
#
_symmetry.space_group_name_H-M   'P 1'
#
loop_
_entity.id
_entity.type
_entity.pdbx_description
1 polymer ?
#
loop_
_entity_poly.entity_id
_entity_poly.type
_entity_poly.pdbx_seq_one_letter_code
_entity_poly.pdbx_strand_id
1 'polypeptide(L)'
;MDVLFESDSEYGCLFSIHILPSYKLNSTFIEVFTQQKCMMLEVIEMTKRIYAMETLDNLLLKVVDETLMQVFREAGAKVIYDYLENNSHLKLEEIAEKPEVFSAGLEKLLSSGASVIEKLVLKNMYHKLELKFEEKKGYGFSDYVKKLRKSAVVKA
;
A
#
# COMPACT_ATOMS: atom_id res chain seq x y z
N MET A 1 24.10 34.59 5.74
CA MET A 1 23.07 34.22 4.74
C MET A 1 23.30 32.76 4.40
N ASP A 2 23.21 31.87 5.39
CA ASP A 2 21.97 31.34 6.03
C ASP A 2 21.23 30.50 4.98
N VAL A 3 21.02 29.19 5.18
CA VAL A 3 20.16 28.65 6.25
C VAL A 3 20.69 27.30 6.78
N LEU A 4 20.67 27.21 8.11
CA LEU A 4 20.79 26.02 8.93
C LEU A 4 19.79 24.93 8.52
N PHE A 5 20.27 23.71 8.35
CA PHE A 5 19.50 22.54 8.76
C PHE A 5 20.30 21.87 9.88
N GLU A 6 20.07 22.32 11.12
CA GLU A 6 20.38 21.51 12.30
C GLU A 6 19.57 20.23 12.17
N SER A 7 20.21 19.16 11.70
CA SER A 7 19.66 17.82 11.84
C SER A 7 19.91 17.39 13.27
N ASP A 8 18.83 17.30 14.04
CA ASP A 8 18.82 16.80 15.41
C ASP A 8 19.66 15.53 15.59
N SER A 9 20.33 15.53 16.74
CA SER A 9 21.59 14.85 17.05
C SER A 9 21.55 13.33 17.30
N GLU A 10 20.77 12.53 16.57
CA GLU A 10 20.72 11.08 16.85
C GLU A 10 21.24 10.16 15.73
N TYR A 11 21.34 10.61 14.48
CA TYR A 11 21.74 9.72 13.37
C TYR A 11 23.20 9.89 12.89
N GLY A 12 23.92 10.92 13.34
CA GLY A 12 25.33 11.17 12.97
C GLY A 12 26.32 10.14 13.51
N CYS A 13 25.95 9.41 14.57
CA CYS A 13 26.80 8.39 15.19
C CYS A 13 26.81 7.05 14.44
N LEU A 14 25.80 6.75 13.62
CA LEU A 14 25.71 5.44 12.94
C LEU A 14 26.62 5.33 11.71
N PHE A 15 27.01 6.45 11.10
CA PHE A 15 27.93 6.45 9.94
C PHE A 15 29.40 6.70 10.31
N SER A 16 29.69 7.06 11.56
CA SER A 16 31.02 7.51 12.00
C SER A 16 31.78 6.50 12.86
N ILE A 17 31.48 5.20 12.77
CA ILE A 17 32.39 4.17 13.32
C ILE A 17 33.62 4.10 12.40
N HIS A 18 34.48 5.11 12.52
CA HIS A 18 35.90 4.95 12.30
C HIS A 18 36.35 3.79 13.18
N ILE A 19 36.72 2.69 12.54
CA ILE A 19 37.32 1.53 13.17
C ILE A 19 38.57 2.01 13.92
N LEU A 20 38.47 2.13 15.25
CA LEU A 20 39.63 2.38 16.12
C LEU A 20 40.60 1.18 15.97
N PRO A 21 41.87 1.40 15.57
CA PRO A 21 42.78 0.32 15.27
C PRO A 21 43.49 -0.13 16.56
N SER A 22 42.94 -1.09 17.31
CA SER A 22 43.76 -1.77 18.34
C SER A 22 43.28 -3.13 18.87
N TYR A 23 42.14 -3.70 18.45
CA TYR A 23 41.74 -5.04 18.92
C TYR A 23 41.51 -6.01 17.77
N LYS A 24 42.22 -7.15 17.81
CA LYS A 24 41.95 -8.34 17.00
C LYS A 24 40.55 -8.83 17.37
N LEU A 25 39.54 -8.40 16.62
CA LEU A 25 38.20 -8.94 16.74
C LEU A 25 38.24 -10.45 16.48
N ASN A 26 37.83 -11.24 17.47
CA ASN A 26 37.67 -12.68 17.32
C ASN A 26 36.68 -12.95 16.18
N SER A 27 36.95 -13.95 15.33
CA SER A 27 36.07 -14.48 14.28
C SER A 27 34.60 -14.57 14.71
N THR A 28 34.35 -15.06 15.92
CA THR A 28 32.99 -15.21 16.48
C THR A 28 32.28 -13.86 16.67
N PHE A 29 33.02 -12.80 17.04
CA PHE A 29 32.46 -11.47 17.25
C PHE A 29 32.08 -10.81 15.92
N ILE A 30 32.88 -11.02 14.87
CA ILE A 30 32.59 -10.52 13.51
C ILE A 30 31.36 -11.24 12.93
N GLU A 31 31.23 -12.56 13.13
CA GLU A 31 30.04 -13.31 12.73
C GLU A 31 28.77 -12.80 13.41
N VAL A 32 28.79 -12.55 14.72
CA VAL A 32 27.62 -12.02 15.44
C VAL A 32 27.25 -10.62 14.94
N PHE A 33 28.24 -9.73 14.75
CA PHE A 33 27.99 -8.38 14.23
C PHE A 33 27.43 -8.40 12.80
N THR A 34 27.95 -9.28 11.95
CA THR A 34 27.46 -9.44 10.57
C THR A 34 26.06 -10.05 10.56
N GLN A 35 25.79 -11.08 11.36
CA GLN A 35 24.47 -11.69 11.48
C GLN A 35 23.42 -10.71 12.02
N GLN A 36 23.77 -9.93 13.05
CA GLN A 36 22.89 -8.91 13.63
C GLN A 36 22.61 -7.77 12.65
N LYS A 37 23.61 -7.36 11.86
CA LYS A 37 23.44 -6.40 10.77
C LYS A 37 22.54 -6.94 9.65
N CYS A 38 22.66 -8.22 9.28
CA CYS A 38 21.79 -8.86 8.29
C CYS A 38 20.32 -8.89 8.75
N MET A 39 20.05 -9.28 10.00
CA MET A 39 18.68 -9.24 10.56
C MET A 39 18.11 -7.83 10.55
N MET A 40 18.92 -6.82 10.91
CA MET A 40 18.48 -5.43 10.92
C MET A 40 18.15 -4.91 9.50
N LEU A 41 18.91 -5.34 8.49
CA LEU A 41 18.63 -5.02 7.08
C LEU A 41 17.30 -5.63 6.61
N GLU A 42 16.99 -6.87 6.99
CA GLU A 42 15.70 -7.50 6.68
C GLU A 42 14.53 -6.77 7.33
N VAL A 43 14.65 -6.33 8.59
CA VAL A 43 13.61 -5.57 9.30
C VAL A 43 13.39 -4.20 8.68
N ILE A 44 14.46 -3.50 8.26
CA ILE A 44 14.35 -2.20 7.56
C ILE A 44 13.60 -2.38 6.24
N GLU A 45 13.93 -3.43 5.49
CA GLU A 45 13.28 -3.77 4.23
C GLU A 45 11.80 -4.13 4.42
N MET A 46 11.47 -4.91 5.46
CA MET A 46 10.08 -5.20 5.83
C MET A 46 9.32 -3.93 6.20
N THR A 47 9.92 -3.02 6.98
CA THR A 47 9.30 -1.75 7.38
C THR A 47 8.98 -0.87 6.18
N LYS A 48 9.88 -0.79 5.19
CA LYS A 48 9.63 -0.07 3.92
C LYS A 48 8.43 -0.66 3.17
N ARG A 49 8.33 -1.99 3.08
CA ARG A 49 7.21 -2.67 2.42
C ARG A 49 5.88 -2.42 3.12
N ILE A 50 5.87 -2.43 4.45
CA ILE A 50 4.68 -2.11 5.26
C ILE A 50 4.19 -0.68 4.94
N TYR A 51 5.08 0.30 4.95
CA TYR A 51 4.74 1.70 4.63
C TYR A 51 4.23 1.86 3.18
N ALA A 52 4.86 1.18 2.22
CA ALA A 52 4.42 1.19 0.82
C ALA A 52 3.04 0.55 0.61
N MET A 53 2.69 -0.46 1.42
CA MET A 53 1.36 -1.07 1.37
C MET A 53 0.29 -0.16 1.98
N GLU A 54 0.57 0.43 3.13
CA GLU A 54 -0.34 1.37 3.80
C GLU A 54 -0.68 2.57 2.89
N THR A 55 0.30 3.08 2.15
CA THR A 55 0.09 4.17 1.18
C THR A 55 -0.77 3.74 -0.01
N LEU A 56 -0.63 2.50 -0.50
CA LEU A 56 -1.43 1.98 -1.60
C LEU A 56 -2.89 1.70 -1.19
N ASP A 57 -3.09 1.19 0.02
CA ASP A 57 -4.41 0.90 0.56
C ASP A 57 -5.19 2.19 0.79
N ASN A 58 -4.55 3.20 1.39
CA ASN A 58 -5.13 4.54 1.51
C ASN A 58 -5.48 5.16 0.16
N LEU A 59 -4.64 4.96 -0.86
CA LEU A 59 -4.93 5.40 -2.22
C LEU A 59 -6.17 4.69 -2.80
N LEU A 60 -6.28 3.38 -2.62
CA LEU A 60 -7.42 2.60 -3.09
C LEU A 60 -8.73 3.08 -2.44
N LEU A 61 -8.73 3.24 -1.11
CA LEU A 61 -9.89 3.73 -0.37
C LEU A 61 -10.34 5.10 -0.88
N LYS A 62 -9.39 6.03 -1.04
CA LYS A 62 -9.66 7.37 -1.56
C LYS A 62 -10.23 7.33 -2.98
N VAL A 63 -9.68 6.50 -3.85
CA VAL A 63 -10.16 6.39 -5.24
C VAL A 63 -11.55 5.76 -5.31
N VAL A 64 -11.84 4.75 -4.48
CA VAL A 64 -13.19 4.18 -4.37
C VAL A 64 -14.18 5.26 -3.96
N ASP A 65 -13.86 6.02 -2.92
CA ASP A 65 -14.75 7.07 -2.42
C ASP A 65 -15.00 8.17 -3.46
N GLU A 66 -13.93 8.71 -4.04
CA GLU A 66 -14.03 9.71 -5.11
C GLU A 66 -14.86 9.18 -6.30
N THR A 67 -14.66 7.92 -6.69
CA THR A 67 -15.38 7.32 -7.83
C THR A 67 -16.87 7.18 -7.53
N LEU A 68 -17.24 6.70 -6.35
CA LEU A 68 -18.64 6.55 -5.97
C LEU A 68 -19.32 7.92 -5.81
N MET A 69 -18.65 8.89 -5.20
CA MET A 69 -19.15 10.28 -5.10
C MET A 69 -19.30 10.94 -6.48
N GLN A 70 -18.38 10.67 -7.40
CA GLN A 70 -18.45 11.20 -8.77
C GLN A 70 -19.63 10.63 -9.55
N VAL A 71 -19.91 9.33 -9.42
CA VAL A 71 -20.97 8.66 -10.19
C VAL A 71 -22.34 8.83 -9.56
N PHE A 72 -22.43 8.63 -8.24
CA PHE A 72 -23.71 8.51 -7.53
C PHE A 72 -24.05 9.72 -6.66
N ARG A 73 -23.12 10.68 -6.53
CA ARG A 73 -23.20 11.80 -5.56
C ARG A 73 -23.31 11.28 -4.12
N GLU A 74 -23.40 12.20 -3.17
CA GLU A 74 -23.39 11.90 -1.74
C GLU A 74 -24.48 10.91 -1.32
N ALA A 75 -25.74 11.18 -1.68
CA ALA A 75 -26.85 10.33 -1.30
C ALA A 75 -26.74 8.90 -1.87
N GLY A 76 -26.34 8.78 -3.15
CA GLY A 76 -26.20 7.48 -3.78
C GLY A 76 -24.98 6.70 -3.31
N ALA A 77 -23.83 7.38 -3.09
CA ALA A 77 -22.64 6.76 -2.51
C ALA A 77 -22.94 6.22 -1.10
N LYS A 78 -23.66 7.00 -0.28
CA LYS A 78 -24.09 6.56 1.05
C LYS A 78 -24.95 5.29 1.00
N VAL A 79 -25.90 5.20 0.06
CA VAL A 79 -26.73 3.98 -0.11
C VAL A 79 -25.86 2.77 -0.43
N ILE A 80 -24.82 2.93 -1.23
CA ILE A 80 -23.89 1.85 -1.56
C ILE A 80 -23.09 1.44 -0.31
N TYR A 81 -22.56 2.39 0.46
CA TYR A 81 -21.84 2.09 1.70
C TYR A 81 -22.71 1.40 2.74
N ASP A 82 -23.91 1.93 2.98
CA ASP A 82 -24.89 1.34 3.90
C ASP A 82 -25.23 -0.10 3.44
N TYR A 83 -25.37 -0.34 2.13
CA TYR A 83 -25.62 -1.69 1.61
C TYR A 83 -24.45 -2.63 1.87
N LEU A 84 -23.22 -2.21 1.56
CA LEU A 84 -22.01 -3.02 1.75
C LEU A 84 -21.78 -3.37 3.23
N GLU A 85 -21.99 -2.40 4.13
CA GLU A 85 -21.86 -2.61 5.56
C GLU A 85 -22.91 -3.60 6.09
N ASN A 86 -24.18 -3.42 5.70
CA ASN A 86 -25.28 -4.22 6.23
C ASN A 86 -25.39 -5.63 5.61
N ASN A 87 -25.04 -5.79 4.33
CA ASN A 87 -25.26 -7.05 3.60
C ASN A 87 -23.98 -7.84 3.34
N SER A 88 -22.83 -7.16 3.33
CA SER A 88 -21.52 -7.79 3.08
C SER A 88 -20.59 -7.70 4.30
N HIS A 89 -21.02 -7.07 5.40
CA HIS A 89 -20.22 -6.81 6.59
C HIS A 89 -18.87 -6.19 6.24
N LEU A 90 -18.88 -5.27 5.27
CA LEU A 90 -17.70 -4.62 4.74
C LEU A 90 -17.80 -3.12 4.92
N LYS A 91 -16.94 -2.56 5.76
CA LYS A 91 -16.79 -1.11 5.88
C LYS A 91 -15.89 -0.56 4.78
N LEU A 92 -15.98 0.75 4.55
CA LEU A 92 -15.16 1.44 3.56
C LEU A 92 -13.67 1.15 3.79
N GLU A 93 -13.21 1.26 5.03
CA GLU A 93 -11.81 1.08 5.42
C GLU A 93 -11.28 -0.34 5.16
N GLU A 94 -12.17 -1.34 5.14
CA GLU A 94 -11.83 -2.74 4.92
C GLU A 94 -11.78 -3.14 3.44
N ILE A 95 -12.22 -2.27 2.52
CA ILE A 95 -12.27 -2.56 1.08
C ILE A 95 -10.88 -2.92 0.56
N ALA A 96 -9.83 -2.24 1.04
CA ALA A 96 -8.48 -2.54 0.64
C ALA A 96 -8.07 -3.96 1.08
N GLU A 97 -8.42 -4.38 2.30
CA GLU A 97 -8.10 -5.70 2.82
C GLU A 97 -8.88 -6.81 2.13
N LYS A 98 -10.15 -6.55 1.78
CA LYS A 98 -11.10 -7.54 1.26
C LYS A 98 -11.70 -7.12 -0.10
N PRO A 99 -10.87 -6.93 -1.15
CA PRO A 99 -11.35 -6.45 -2.45
C PRO A 99 -12.31 -7.44 -3.15
N GLU A 100 -12.25 -8.73 -2.82
CA GLU A 100 -13.20 -9.74 -3.32
C GLU A 100 -14.60 -9.54 -2.74
N VAL A 101 -14.69 -9.18 -1.45
CA VAL A 101 -15.97 -8.94 -0.77
C VAL A 101 -16.59 -7.66 -1.33
N PHE A 102 -15.77 -6.64 -1.59
CA PHE A 102 -16.23 -5.41 -2.26
C PHE A 102 -16.81 -5.71 -3.65
N SER A 103 -16.09 -6.46 -4.48
CA SER A 103 -16.53 -6.82 -5.83
C SER A 103 -17.84 -7.61 -5.82
N ALA A 104 -17.93 -8.64 -4.98
CA ALA A 104 -19.14 -9.44 -4.82
C ALA A 104 -20.32 -8.62 -4.25
N GLY A 105 -20.06 -7.71 -3.32
CA GLY A 105 -21.06 -6.82 -2.74
C GLY A 105 -21.62 -5.84 -3.77
N LEU A 106 -20.75 -5.24 -4.57
CA LEU A 106 -21.17 -4.38 -5.68
C LEU A 106 -21.95 -5.17 -6.74
N GLU A 107 -21.53 -6.38 -7.10
CA GLU A 107 -22.23 -7.22 -8.07
C GLU A 107 -23.65 -7.57 -7.59
N LYS A 108 -23.83 -7.86 -6.30
CA LYS A 108 -25.18 -8.08 -5.74
C LYS A 108 -26.06 -6.83 -5.80
N LEU A 109 -25.49 -5.65 -5.58
CA LEU A 109 -26.24 -4.39 -5.55
C LEU A 109 -26.56 -3.85 -6.95
N LEU A 110 -25.58 -3.86 -7.85
CA LEU A 110 -25.61 -3.17 -9.14
C LEU A 110 -25.65 -4.14 -10.33
N SER A 111 -25.54 -5.45 -10.11
CA SER A 111 -25.47 -6.47 -11.15
C SER A 111 -24.38 -6.13 -12.17
N SER A 112 -24.71 -6.08 -13.46
CA SER A 112 -23.79 -5.70 -14.54
C SER A 112 -23.13 -4.33 -14.34
N GLY A 113 -23.77 -3.42 -13.60
CA GLY A 113 -23.23 -2.11 -13.27
C GLY A 113 -21.98 -2.15 -12.38
N ALA A 114 -21.80 -3.20 -11.59
CA ALA A 114 -20.62 -3.36 -10.72
C ALA A 114 -19.32 -3.33 -11.52
N SER A 115 -19.29 -4.06 -12.64
CA SER A 115 -18.12 -4.11 -13.52
C SER A 115 -17.72 -2.74 -14.09
N VAL A 116 -18.68 -1.83 -14.27
CA VAL A 116 -18.41 -0.47 -14.74
C VAL A 116 -17.73 0.35 -13.64
N ILE A 117 -18.23 0.24 -12.41
CA ILE A 117 -17.66 0.93 -11.25
C ILE A 117 -16.26 0.40 -10.94
N GLU A 118 -16.07 -0.91 -10.88
CA GLU A 118 -14.75 -1.53 -10.65
C GLU A 118 -13.72 -1.07 -11.69
N LYS A 119 -14.08 -1.06 -12.97
CA LYS A 119 -13.19 -0.57 -14.03
C LYS A 119 -12.86 0.91 -13.88
N LEU A 120 -13.82 1.73 -13.44
CA LEU A 120 -13.60 3.15 -13.22
C LEU A 120 -12.64 3.39 -12.05
N VAL A 121 -12.82 2.66 -10.94
CA VAL A 121 -11.91 2.67 -9.79
C VAL A 121 -10.50 2.27 -10.25
N LEU A 122 -10.35 1.17 -10.99
CA LEU A 122 -9.05 0.73 -11.49
C LEU A 122 -8.39 1.75 -12.42
N LYS A 123 -9.14 2.33 -13.37
CA LYS A 123 -8.61 3.37 -14.26
C LYS A 123 -8.10 4.58 -13.47
N ASN A 124 -8.88 5.06 -12.50
CA ASN A 124 -8.52 6.19 -11.66
C ASN A 124 -7.29 5.88 -10.80
N MET A 125 -7.21 4.67 -10.25
CA MET A 125 -6.07 4.24 -9.43
C MET A 125 -4.78 4.16 -10.26
N TYR A 126 -4.83 3.52 -11.43
CA TYR A 126 -3.69 3.45 -12.35
C TYR A 126 -3.26 4.83 -12.83
N HIS A 127 -4.21 5.73 -13.12
CA HIS A 127 -3.91 7.10 -13.49
C HIS A 127 -3.17 7.86 -12.39
N LYS A 128 -3.61 7.76 -11.13
CA LYS A 128 -2.93 8.41 -9.99
C LYS A 128 -1.54 7.85 -9.71
N LEU A 129 -1.29 6.60 -10.09
CA LEU A 129 0.03 5.96 -10.01
C LEU A 129 0.91 6.24 -11.23
N GLU A 130 0.43 7.04 -12.20
CA GLU A 130 1.09 7.29 -13.49
C GLU A 130 1.40 6.00 -14.27
N LEU A 131 0.54 4.98 -14.10
CA LEU A 131 0.64 3.69 -14.76
C LEU A 131 -0.40 3.58 -15.88
N LYS A 132 -0.05 2.79 -16.91
CA LYS A 132 -1.00 2.44 -17.97
C LYS A 132 -1.91 1.31 -17.50
N PHE A 133 -3.23 1.56 -17.48
CA PHE A 133 -4.21 0.51 -17.24
C PHE A 133 -4.40 -0.33 -18.51
N GLU A 134 -4.24 -1.64 -18.38
CA GLU A 134 -4.45 -2.61 -19.46
C GLU A 134 -5.38 -3.72 -18.97
N GLU A 135 -6.51 -3.88 -19.68
CA GLU A 135 -7.49 -4.91 -19.38
C GLU A 135 -6.95 -6.28 -19.80
N LYS A 136 -6.99 -7.24 -18.87
CA LYS A 136 -6.50 -8.61 -19.05
C LYS A 136 -7.68 -9.55 -18.91
N LYS A 137 -7.86 -10.41 -19.90
CA LYS A 137 -8.92 -11.42 -19.87
C LYS A 137 -8.73 -12.34 -18.67
N GLY A 138 -9.81 -12.56 -17.91
CA GLY A 138 -9.81 -13.40 -16.71
C GLY A 138 -9.31 -12.72 -15.43
N TYR A 139 -8.99 -11.42 -15.47
CA TYR A 139 -8.68 -10.65 -14.26
C TYR A 139 -9.93 -9.95 -13.74
N GLY A 140 -10.25 -10.18 -12.47
CA GLY A 140 -11.23 -9.41 -11.72
C GLY A 140 -10.61 -8.23 -10.99
N PHE A 141 -11.45 -7.41 -10.33
CA PHE A 141 -11.01 -6.25 -9.54
C PHE A 141 -9.92 -6.62 -8.51
N SER A 142 -10.14 -7.68 -7.75
CA SER A 142 -9.20 -8.15 -6.73
C SER A 142 -7.85 -8.58 -7.29
N ASP A 143 -7.81 -9.15 -8.50
CA ASP A 143 -6.56 -9.54 -9.17
C ASP A 143 -5.69 -8.32 -9.49
N TYR A 144 -6.32 -7.22 -9.91
CA TYR A 144 -5.62 -5.96 -10.15
C TYR A 144 -5.09 -5.34 -8.87
N VAL A 145 -5.89 -5.30 -7.80
CA VAL A 145 -5.45 -4.78 -6.49
C VAL A 145 -4.26 -5.60 -5.96
N LYS A 146 -4.35 -6.93 -6.02
CA LYS A 146 -3.26 -7.85 -5.64
C LYS A 146 -2.01 -7.64 -6.49
N LYS A 147 -2.17 -7.44 -7.80
CA LYS A 147 -1.05 -7.16 -8.71
C LYS A 147 -0.35 -5.85 -8.35
N LEU A 148 -1.11 -4.78 -8.05
CA LEU A 148 -0.55 -3.49 -7.65
C LEU A 148 0.25 -3.62 -6.35
N ARG A 149 -0.31 -4.30 -5.33
CA ARG A 149 0.40 -4.60 -4.07
C ARG A 149 1.72 -5.33 -4.31
N LYS A 150 1.72 -6.38 -5.14
CA LYS A 150 2.95 -7.09 -5.50
C LYS A 150 3.97 -6.19 -6.18
N SER A 151 3.53 -5.28 -7.07
CA SER A 151 4.43 -4.38 -7.76
C SER A 151 5.04 -3.28 -6.87
N ALA A 152 4.32 -2.86 -5.81
CA ALA A 152 4.84 -1.92 -4.82
C ALA A 152 5.97 -2.54 -3.98
N VAL A 153 5.90 -3.85 -3.71
CA VAL A 153 6.94 -4.60 -2.99
C VAL A 153 8.22 -4.79 -3.80
N VAL A 154 8.14 -4.80 -5.13
CA VAL A 154 9.30 -5.06 -6.03
C VAL A 154 10.09 -3.79 -6.36
N LYS A 155 9.51 -2.60 -6.13
CA LYS A 155 10.16 -1.30 -6.37
C LYS A 155 10.86 -0.72 -5.13
N ALA A 156 10.78 -1.38 -3.98
CA ALA A 156 11.40 -0.98 -2.71
C ALA A 156 12.78 -1.63 -2.55
#